data_AF-A0A928X9X6-F1
#
_entry.id   AF-A0A928X9X6-F1
#
_cell.length_a   1.000
_cell.length_b   1.000
_cell.length_c   1.000
_cell.angle_alpha   90.00
_cell.angle_beta   90.00
_cell.angle_gamma   90.00
#
_symmetry.space_group_name_H-M   'P 1'
#
loop_
_entity.id
_entity.type
_entity.pdbx_description
1 polymer ?
#
loop_
_entity_poly.entity_id
_entity_poly.type
_entity_poly.pdbx_seq_one_letter_code
_entity_poly.pdbx_strand_id
1 'polypeptide(L)'
;MHVVRVRDGVAGGWATAEFDPARNKLTIQTQGVQVFRIDKDRIGIDWSRPVVLRIDGYNSQLLPRDSATLTFTVTPTGDWTLND
;
A
#
# COMPACT_ATOMS: atom_id res chain seq x y z
N MET A 1 1.96 8.02 -10.13
CA MET A 1 1.92 7.19 -8.91
C MET A 1 2.20 5.75 -9.34
N HIS A 2 3.29 5.13 -8.86
CA HIS A 2 3.73 3.81 -9.34
C HIS A 2 3.52 2.77 -8.25
N VAL A 3 2.44 2.00 -8.34
CA VAL A 3 2.33 0.71 -7.64
C VAL A 3 3.03 -0.31 -8.50
N VAL A 4 4.06 -0.95 -7.96
CA VAL A 4 4.77 -2.01 -8.67
C VAL A 4 4.22 -3.33 -8.16
N ARG A 5 3.53 -4.05 -9.05
CA ARG A 5 3.04 -5.41 -8.82
C ARG A 5 4.23 -6.37 -8.79
N VAL A 6 4.31 -7.22 -7.77
CA VAL A 6 5.50 -8.06 -7.54
C VAL A 6 5.20 -9.56 -7.62
N ARG A 7 4.04 -10.03 -7.15
CA ARG A 7 3.73 -11.45 -7.22
C ARG A 7 2.23 -11.72 -7.31
N ASP A 8 1.87 -12.51 -8.31
CA ASP A 8 0.51 -13.00 -8.50
C ASP A 8 0.22 -14.14 -7.53
N GLY A 9 -0.91 -14.06 -6.82
CA GLY A 9 -1.47 -15.18 -6.06
C GLY A 9 -2.39 -16.05 -6.90
N VAL A 10 -3.04 -15.45 -7.90
CA VAL A 10 -3.85 -16.07 -8.95
C VAL A 10 -3.58 -15.38 -10.29
N ALA A 11 -3.73 -16.09 -11.40
CA ALA A 11 -3.59 -15.51 -12.74
C ALA A 11 -4.57 -14.34 -12.92
N GLY A 12 -4.03 -13.14 -13.22
CA GLY A 12 -4.85 -11.94 -13.43
C GLY A 12 -5.14 -11.11 -12.18
N GLY A 13 -4.47 -11.34 -11.06
CA GLY A 13 -4.56 -10.43 -9.91
C GLY A 13 -4.18 -8.98 -10.25
N TRP A 14 -4.48 -8.00 -9.42
CA TRP A 14 -3.97 -6.63 -9.58
C TRP A 14 -3.93 -5.89 -8.25
N ALA A 15 -3.15 -4.80 -8.22
CA ALA A 15 -3.15 -3.81 -7.15
C ALA A 15 -3.12 -2.43 -7.79
N THR A 16 -3.96 -1.52 -7.31
CA THR A 16 -3.97 -0.10 -7.69
C THR A 16 -3.81 0.74 -6.44
N ALA A 17 -3.28 1.96 -6.59
CA ALA A 17 -3.26 2.91 -5.51
C ALA A 17 -3.58 4.32 -6.00
N GLU A 18 -4.19 5.07 -5.09
CA GLU A 18 -4.59 6.46 -5.25
C GLU A 18 -4.18 7.23 -4.00
N PHE A 19 -3.63 8.43 -4.19
CA PHE A 19 -3.25 9.31 -3.09
C PHE A 19 -4.12 10.57 -3.12
N ASP A 20 -4.83 10.83 -2.02
CA ASP A 20 -5.59 12.05 -1.76
C ASP A 20 -4.70 13.01 -0.92
N PRO A 21 -4.09 14.04 -1.54
CA PRO A 21 -3.20 14.96 -0.83
C PRO A 21 -3.92 15.84 0.19
N ALA A 22 -5.21 16.17 -0.02
CA ALA A 22 -5.96 16.99 0.92
C ALA A 22 -6.15 16.25 2.25
N ARG A 23 -6.40 14.94 2.17
CA ARG A 23 -6.57 14.06 3.34
C ARG A 23 -5.29 13.37 3.79
N ASN A 24 -4.17 13.55 3.08
CA ASN A 24 -2.91 12.83 3.30
C ASN A 24 -3.15 11.31 3.37
N LYS A 25 -3.93 10.79 2.42
CA LYS A 25 -4.45 9.41 2.46
C LYS A 25 -4.05 8.63 1.21
N LEU A 26 -3.39 7.50 1.43
CA LEU A 26 -3.05 6.50 0.43
C LEU A 26 -4.10 5.38 0.46
N THR A 27 -4.86 5.20 -0.61
CA THR A 27 -5.82 4.11 -0.76
C THR A 27 -5.30 3.10 -1.76
N ILE A 28 -5.41 1.82 -1.42
CA ILE A 28 -4.97 0.68 -2.20
C ILE A 28 -6.14 -0.28 -2.34
N GLN A 29 -6.36 -0.72 -3.57
CA GLN A 29 -7.31 -1.76 -3.89
C GLN A 29 -6.57 -2.90 -4.54
N THR A 30 -6.89 -4.11 -4.11
CA THR A 30 -6.29 -5.32 -4.61
C THR A 30 -7.35 -6.34 -4.99
N GLN A 31 -6.99 -7.22 -5.93
CA GLN A 31 -7.79 -8.39 -6.27
C GLN A 31 -6.84 -9.50 -6.67
N GLY A 32 -6.89 -10.66 -6.01
CA GLY A 32 -6.13 -11.84 -6.45
C GLY A 32 -4.59 -11.71 -6.41
N VAL A 33 -4.05 -10.71 -5.70
CA VAL A 33 -2.60 -10.57 -5.46
C VAL A 33 -2.27 -11.05 -4.07
N GLN A 34 -1.10 -11.68 -3.92
CA GLN A 34 -0.57 -12.07 -2.62
C GLN A 34 0.48 -11.09 -2.11
N VAL A 35 1.21 -10.43 -3.02
CA VAL A 35 2.26 -9.48 -2.67
C VAL A 35 2.25 -8.29 -3.63
N PHE A 36 2.31 -7.08 -3.09
CA PHE A 36 2.51 -5.85 -3.86
C PHE A 36 3.51 -4.92 -3.19
N ARG A 37 4.08 -3.99 -3.96
CA ARG A 37 5.02 -2.99 -3.46
C ARG A 37 4.59 -1.57 -3.77
N ILE A 38 4.96 -0.67 -2.87
CA ILE A 38 4.76 0.77 -2.99
C ILE A 38 6.11 1.45 -2.79
N ASP A 39 6.45 2.35 -3.70
CA ASP A 39 7.53 3.31 -3.50
C ASP A 39 6.91 4.58 -2.90
N LYS A 40 7.13 4.81 -1.60
CA LYS A 40 6.51 5.93 -0.86
C LYS A 40 7.17 7.27 -1.20
N ASP A 41 8.44 7.27 -1.63
CA ASP A 41 9.18 8.49 -1.96
C ASP A 41 8.69 9.12 -3.26
N ARG A 42 7.99 8.33 -4.08
CA ARG A 42 7.29 8.81 -5.30
C ARG A 42 5.89 9.35 -5.02
N ILE A 43 5.44 9.34 -3.77
CA ILE A 43 4.14 9.87 -3.35
C ILE A 43 4.41 11.20 -2.66
N GLY A 44 3.68 12.25 -3.04
CA GLY A 44 3.78 13.57 -2.41
C GLY A 44 3.16 13.61 -1.01
N ILE A 45 3.64 12.75 -0.12
CA ILE A 45 3.17 12.60 1.26
C ILE A 45 3.58 13.82 2.06
N ASP A 46 2.63 14.41 2.79
CA ASP A 46 2.91 15.45 3.78
C ASP A 46 3.23 14.80 5.12
N TRP A 47 4.53 14.66 5.42
CA TRP A 47 5.00 14.05 6.67
C TRP A 47 4.78 14.93 7.91
N SER A 48 4.32 16.18 7.76
CA SER A 48 3.95 17.03 8.91
C SER A 48 2.60 16.63 9.53
N ARG A 49 1.84 15.78 8.84
CA ARG A 49 0.52 15.29 9.26
C ARG A 49 0.48 13.76 9.28
N PRO A 50 -0.43 13.14 10.05
CA PRO A 50 -0.66 11.70 9.96
C PRO A 50 -1.02 11.27 8.54
N VAL A 51 -0.44 10.16 8.09
CA VAL A 51 -0.67 9.58 6.75
C VAL A 51 -1.56 8.37 6.91
N VAL A 52 -2.78 8.43 6.35
CA VAL A 52 -3.70 7.30 6.42
C VAL A 52 -3.41 6.36 5.27
N LEU A 53 -3.11 5.10 5.58
CA LEU A 53 -3.06 4.02 4.60
C LEU A 53 -4.38 3.27 4.65
N ARG A 54 -4.98 3.00 3.50
CA ARG A 54 -6.17 2.15 3.41
C ARG A 54 -5.91 1.05 2.40
N ILE A 55 -6.05 -0.21 2.80
CA ILE A 55 -5.90 -1.37 1.92
C ILE A 55 -7.19 -2.17 1.99
N ASP A 56 -7.86 -2.37 0.86
CA ASP A 56 -9.08 -3.20 0.74
C ASP A 56 -10.17 -2.88 1.77
N GLY A 57 -10.28 -1.59 2.12
CA GLY A 57 -11.27 -1.11 3.10
C GLY A 57 -10.72 -0.90 4.51
N TYR A 58 -9.62 -1.56 4.89
CA TYR A 58 -8.98 -1.48 6.20
C TYR A 58 -8.02 -0.31 6.31
N ASN A 59 -8.11 0.45 7.40
CA ASN A 59 -7.23 1.59 7.63
C ASN A 59 -6.03 1.20 8.50
N SER A 60 -4.89 1.78 8.19
CA SER A 60 -3.63 1.74 8.91
C SER A 60 -2.96 3.13 8.80
N GLN A 61 -1.74 3.26 9.31
CA GLN A 61 -0.96 4.48 9.28
C GLN A 61 0.42 4.22 8.66
N LEU A 62 0.86 5.11 7.77
CA LEU A 62 2.27 5.16 7.34
C LEU A 62 3.06 6.10 8.23
N LEU A 63 4.29 5.71 8.54
CA LEU A 63 5.20 6.48 9.35
C LEU A 63 6.41 6.95 8.52
N PRO A 64 6.99 8.11 8.85
CA PRO A 64 8.19 8.59 8.19
C PRO A 64 9.35 7.59 8.24
N ARG A 65 9.44 6.82 9.35
CA ARG A 65 10.50 5.85 9.63
C ARG A 65 10.38 4.52 8.87
N ASP A 66 9.26 4.23 8.21
CA ASP A 66 9.11 2.99 7.43
C ASP A 66 10.06 3.01 6.22
N SER A 67 10.39 1.88 5.59
CA SER A 67 11.26 1.92 4.40
C SER A 67 10.68 2.71 3.23
N ALA A 68 11.55 3.23 2.37
CA ALA A 68 11.16 3.91 1.13
C ALA A 68 10.31 3.02 0.21
N THR A 69 10.64 1.73 0.15
CA THR A 69 9.85 0.71 -0.55
C THR A 69 9.15 -0.17 0.48
N LEU A 70 7.83 -0.19 0.46
CA LEU A 70 7.00 -0.99 1.34
C LEU A 70 6.55 -2.25 0.61
N THR A 71 6.77 -3.42 1.19
CA THR A 71 6.26 -4.70 0.64
C THR A 71 5.10 -5.21 1.49
N PHE A 72 3.92 -5.34 0.89
CA PHE A 72 2.75 -5.89 1.58
C PHE A 72 2.49 -7.31 1.14
N THR A 73 2.24 -8.21 2.09
CA THR A 73 1.87 -9.61 1.85
C THR A 73 0.54 -9.91 2.51
N VAL A 74 -0.36 -10.59 1.81
CA VAL A 74 -1.63 -11.06 2.39
C VAL A 74 -1.36 -12.32 3.20
N THR A 75 -1.84 -12.37 4.44
CA THR A 75 -1.80 -13.54 5.30
C THR A 75 -2.84 -14.57 4.85
N PRO A 76 -2.72 -15.84 5.29
CA PRO A 76 -3.78 -16.83 5.07
C PRO A 76 -5.15 -16.43 5.64
N THR A 77 -5.18 -15.53 6.63
CA THR A 77 -6.42 -14.99 7.22
C THR A 77 -7.03 -13.85 6.40
N GLY A 78 -6.34 -13.38 5.35
CA GLY A 78 -6.80 -12.28 4.50
C GLY A 78 -6.35 -10.89 4.95
N ASP A 79 -5.51 -10.80 5.98
CA ASP A 79 -4.98 -9.53 6.49
C ASP A 79 -3.71 -9.13 5.74
N TRP A 80 -3.43 -7.83 5.66
CA TRP A 80 -2.19 -7.33 5.04
C TRP A 80 -1.12 -7.07 6.09
N THR A 81 0.06 -7.65 5.89
CA THR A 81 1.25 -7.38 6.70
C THR A 81 2.30 -6.63 5.90
N LEU A 82 2.91 -5.62 6.52
CA LEU A 82 4.07 -4.93 5.99
C LEU A 82 5.31 -5.77 6.30
N ASN A 83 6.04 -6.16 5.27
CA ASN A 83 7.37 -6.76 5.36
C ASN A 83 8.39 -5.71 4.92
N ASP A 84 9.32 -5.40 5.82
CA ASP A 84 10.43 -4.47 5.61
C ASP A 84 11.68 -5.23 5.15
#